data_AF-A0A261F4T4-F1
#
_entry.id   AF-A0A261F4T4-F1
#
_cell.length_a   1.000
_cell.length_b   1.000
_cell.length_c   1.000
_cell.angle_alpha   90.00
_cell.angle_beta   90.00
_cell.angle_gamma   90.00
#
_symmetry.space_group_name_H-M   'P 1'
#
loop_
_entity.id
_entity.type
_entity.pdbx_description
1 polymer ?
#
loop_
_entity_poly.entity_id
_entity_poly.type
_entity_poly.pdbx_seq_one_letter_code
_entity_poly.pdbx_strand_id
1 'polypeptide(L)'
;MDRAVTFYKIGKTVTVSQQVLTTSTGMNAHFTASSERVPDGYRPAEQGVLLMSDNTGVSASMMVNSLGQIEVNGTINGSRYLQVFGSWITA
;
A
#
# COMPACT_ATOMS: atom_id res chain seq x y z
N MET A 1 3.53 -3.48 -10.67
CA MET A 1 2.07 -3.28 -10.63
C MET A 1 1.60 -2.96 -12.04
N ASP A 2 0.43 -3.42 -12.44
CA ASP A 2 -0.15 -3.19 -13.78
C ASP A 2 -0.71 -1.77 -13.97
N ARG A 3 -0.90 -1.02 -12.88
CA ARG A 3 -1.42 0.36 -12.89
C ARG A 3 -0.79 1.24 -11.81
N ALA A 4 -0.86 2.56 -12.02
CA ALA A 4 -0.36 3.57 -11.09
C ALA A 4 -1.22 3.63 -9.82
N VAL A 5 -0.63 3.92 -8.66
CA VAL A 5 -1.39 4.15 -7.41
C VAL A 5 -1.87 5.60 -7.35
N THR A 6 -3.14 5.81 -6.97
CA THR A 6 -3.71 7.17 -6.82
C THR A 6 -3.83 7.54 -5.34
N PHE A 7 -3.34 8.73 -5.01
CA PHE A 7 -3.51 9.36 -3.70
C PHE A 7 -4.52 10.51 -3.81
N TYR A 8 -5.54 10.48 -2.97
CA TYR A 8 -6.54 11.54 -2.86
C TYR A 8 -6.25 12.35 -1.60
N LYS A 9 -5.93 13.63 -1.75
CA LYS A 9 -5.61 14.52 -0.61
C LYS A 9 -6.67 15.61 -0.47
N ILE A 10 -7.25 15.71 0.73
CA ILE A 10 -8.18 16.78 1.12
C ILE A 10 -7.68 17.37 2.44
N GLY A 11 -7.21 18.61 2.40
CA GLY A 11 -6.51 19.21 3.54
C GLY A 11 -5.29 18.37 3.94
N LYS A 12 -5.27 17.87 5.18
CA LYS A 12 -4.20 16.99 5.68
C LYS A 12 -4.53 15.50 5.56
N THR A 13 -5.72 15.12 5.11
CA THR A 13 -6.10 13.72 4.99
C THR A 13 -5.71 13.20 3.61
N VAL A 14 -4.94 12.12 3.56
CA VAL A 14 -4.64 11.36 2.35
C VAL A 14 -5.40 10.05 2.41
N THR A 15 -6.12 9.72 1.34
CA THR A 15 -6.77 8.42 1.14
C THR A 15 -6.17 7.75 -0.08
N VAL A 16 -5.94 6.44 0.02
CA VAL A 16 -5.51 5.59 -1.08
C VAL A 16 -6.60 4.56 -1.31
N SER A 17 -7.04 4.43 -2.55
CA SER A 17 -7.93 3.37 -2.99
C SER A 17 -7.45 2.91 -4.35
N GLN A 18 -7.10 1.63 -4.45
CA GLN A 18 -6.66 1.06 -5.71
C GLN A 18 -6.98 -0.42 -5.82
N GLN A 19 -7.12 -0.91 -7.04
CA GLN A 19 -7.09 -2.33 -7.35
C GLN A 19 -5.83 -2.66 -8.15
N VAL A 20 -5.08 -3.70 -7.80
CA VAL A 20 -3.83 -4.06 -8.48
C VAL A 20 -3.83 -5.54 -8.85
N LEU A 21 -3.31 -5.89 -10.03
CA LEU A 21 -3.02 -7.28 -10.38
C LEU A 21 -1.63 -7.67 -9.86
N THR A 22 -1.58 -8.71 -9.04
CA THR A 22 -0.31 -9.31 -8.60
C THR A 22 0.26 -10.22 -9.69
N THR A 23 1.56 -10.11 -9.95
CA THR A 23 2.26 -10.98 -10.92
C THR A 23 3.04 -12.10 -10.25
N SER A 24 3.23 -12.03 -8.93
CA SER A 24 4.00 -12.98 -8.13
C SER A 24 3.31 -13.27 -6.81
N THR A 25 3.61 -14.45 -6.25
CA THR A 25 3.17 -14.86 -4.91
C THR A 25 4.24 -14.51 -3.88
N GLY A 26 3.83 -13.95 -2.75
CA GLY A 26 4.66 -13.75 -1.57
C GLY A 26 3.99 -14.40 -0.36
N MET A 27 4.53 -15.52 0.11
CA MET A 27 4.06 -16.17 1.36
C MET A 27 4.83 -15.58 2.54
N ASN A 28 4.12 -15.13 3.57
CA ASN A 28 4.73 -14.50 4.75
C ASN A 28 5.75 -13.41 4.37
N ALA A 29 5.39 -12.59 3.39
CA ALA A 29 6.21 -11.47 2.97
C ALA A 29 6.45 -10.52 4.15
N HIS A 30 7.72 -10.13 4.30
CA HIS A 30 8.17 -9.13 5.26
C HIS A 30 9.38 -8.42 4.63
N PHE A 31 9.12 -7.42 3.80
CA PHE A 31 10.17 -6.70 3.09
C PHE A 31 9.83 -5.24 2.86
N THR A 32 10.86 -4.41 2.78
CA THR A 32 10.74 -3.00 2.38
C THR A 32 10.90 -2.90 0.86
N ALA A 33 9.98 -2.20 0.20
CA ALA A 33 10.13 -1.85 -1.21
C ALA A 33 11.41 -1.01 -1.40
N SER A 34 12.31 -1.44 -2.28
CA SER A 34 13.63 -0.84 -2.41
C SER A 34 13.60 0.47 -3.19
N SER A 35 12.77 0.55 -4.25
CA SER A 35 12.71 1.69 -5.18
C SER A 35 11.48 2.58 -4.99
N GLU A 36 10.35 2.02 -4.57
CA GLU A 36 9.09 2.75 -4.51
C GLU A 36 8.95 3.57 -3.22
N ARG A 37 8.48 4.81 -3.37
CA ARG A 37 8.23 5.74 -2.27
C ARG A 37 6.92 6.49 -2.48
N VAL A 38 6.25 6.82 -1.38
CA VAL A 38 5.15 7.79 -1.41
C VAL A 38 5.74 9.19 -1.68
N PRO A 39 5.20 9.94 -2.66
CA PRO A 39 5.70 11.27 -3.01
C PRO A 39 5.62 12.28 -1.86
N ASP A 40 6.52 13.26 -1.86
CA ASP A 40 6.46 14.40 -0.96
C ASP A 40 5.10 15.11 -1.02
N GLY A 41 4.64 15.60 0.13
CA GLY A 41 3.31 16.20 0.28
C GLY A 41 2.15 15.20 0.43
N TYR A 42 2.39 13.89 0.22
CA TYR A 42 1.42 12.82 0.47
C TYR A 42 1.86 11.85 1.55
N ARG A 43 3.08 11.97 2.08
CA ARG A 43 3.62 11.07 3.11
C ARG A 43 2.87 11.23 4.44
N PRO A 44 2.71 10.15 5.23
CA PRO A 44 2.14 10.25 6.56
C PRO A 44 3.04 11.11 7.46
N ALA A 45 2.42 11.78 8.44
CA ALA A 45 3.15 12.54 9.45
C ALA A 45 4.05 11.63 10.29
N GLU A 46 3.56 10.45 10.65
CA GLU A 46 4.31 9.44 11.40
C GLU A 46 4.29 8.11 10.64
N GLN A 47 3.11 7.50 10.56
CA GLN A 47 2.91 6.20 9.90
C GLN A 47 1.52 6.10 9.28
N GLY A 48 1.46 5.54 8.08
CA GLY A 48 0.24 5.19 7.38
C GLY A 48 0.13 3.68 7.23
N VAL A 49 -1.09 3.15 7.22
CA VAL A 49 -1.36 1.74 6.97
C VAL A 49 -2.32 1.63 5.79
N LEU A 50 -1.97 0.78 4.84
CA LEU A 50 -2.86 0.31 3.78
C LEU A 50 -3.17 -1.15 4.04
N LEU A 51 -4.44 -1.50 4.00
CA LEU A 51 -4.89 -2.89 3.99
C LEU A 51 -5.05 -3.33 2.54
N MET A 52 -4.68 -4.58 2.28
CA MET A 52 -4.93 -5.19 1.00
C MET A 52 -5.57 -6.56 1.16
N SER A 53 -6.49 -6.91 0.28
CA SER A 53 -7.12 -8.22 0.26
C SER A 53 -7.42 -8.68 -1.17
N ASP A 54 -7.31 -9.97 -1.43
CA ASP A 54 -7.83 -10.56 -2.66
C ASP A 54 -9.27 -11.05 -2.48
N ASN A 55 -9.90 -11.46 -3.59
CA ASN A 55 -11.26 -11.99 -3.59
C ASN A 55 -11.41 -13.40 -2.99
N THR A 56 -10.34 -13.97 -2.41
CA THR A 56 -10.33 -15.27 -1.73
C THR A 56 -10.21 -15.14 -0.22
N GLY A 57 -10.12 -13.92 0.31
CA GLY A 57 -10.02 -13.63 1.74
C GLY A 57 -8.58 -13.56 2.27
N VAL A 58 -7.57 -13.75 1.41
CA VAL A 58 -6.18 -13.53 1.80
C VAL A 58 -5.94 -12.04 1.95
N SER A 59 -5.34 -11.65 3.06
CA SER A 59 -5.08 -10.25 3.41
C SER A 59 -3.61 -10.02 3.74
N ALA A 60 -3.14 -8.81 3.45
CA ALA A 60 -1.84 -8.29 3.79
C ALA A 60 -1.96 -6.80 4.15
N SER A 61 -0.87 -6.20 4.58
CA SER A 61 -0.78 -4.76 4.86
C SER A 61 0.47 -4.16 4.23
N MET A 62 0.38 -2.86 3.94
CA MET A 62 1.54 -2.01 3.74
C MET A 62 1.63 -0.99 4.85
N MET A 63 2.83 -0.83 5.40
CA MET A 63 3.16 0.23 6.34
C MET A 63 3.98 1.28 5.59
N VAL A 64 3.54 2.52 5.65
CA VAL A 64 4.23 3.67 5.04
C VAL A 64 4.76 4.54 6.17
N ASN A 65 6.06 4.78 6.22
CA ASN A 65 6.62 5.69 7.23
C ASN A 65 6.67 7.15 6.75
N SER A 66 7.07 8.07 7.62
CA SER A 66 7.18 9.50 7.31
C SER A 66 8.18 9.86 6.20
N LEU A 67 9.13 8.97 5.90
CA LEU A 67 10.04 9.08 4.75
C LEU A 67 9.42 8.55 3.44
N GLY A 68 8.17 8.07 3.49
CA GLY A 68 7.45 7.49 2.37
C GLY A 68 7.94 6.09 2.00
N GLN A 69 8.76 5.45 2.84
CA GLN A 69 9.20 4.07 2.63
C GLN A 69 8.03 3.12 2.88
N ILE A 70 7.94 2.07 2.06
CA ILE A 70 6.83 1.13 2.06
C ILE A 70 7.35 -0.23 2.51
N GLU A 71 6.76 -0.77 3.56
CA GLU A 71 6.98 -2.12 4.04
C GLU A 71 5.75 -2.97 3.75
N VAL A 72 5.94 -4.17 3.22
CA VAL A 72 4.86 -5.10 2.87
C VAL A 72 4.89 -6.26 3.86
N ASN A 73 3.75 -6.54 4.48
CA ASN A 73 3.57 -7.56 5.49
C ASN A 73 2.38 -8.47 5.18
N GLY A 74 2.60 -9.79 5.17
CA GLY A 74 1.53 -10.78 5.07
C GLY A 74 1.63 -11.69 3.84
N THR A 75 0.52 -12.29 3.43
CA THR A 75 0.48 -13.21 2.29
C THR A 75 -0.18 -12.54 1.08
N ILE A 76 0.46 -12.67 -0.08
CA ILE A 76 -0.01 -12.15 -1.36
C ILE A 76 -0.02 -13.31 -2.36
N ASN A 77 -1.19 -13.61 -2.93
CA ASN A 77 -1.30 -14.58 -4.01
C ASN A 77 -0.97 -13.93 -5.35
N GLY A 78 -0.21 -14.61 -6.21
CA GLY A 78 0.04 -14.18 -7.59
C GLY A 78 -1.18 -14.39 -8.50
N SER A 79 -1.24 -13.63 -9.59
CA SER A 79 -2.34 -13.66 -10.58
C SER A 79 -3.71 -13.39 -9.98
N ARG A 80 -3.79 -12.50 -8.98
CA ARG A 80 -5.02 -12.09 -8.31
C ARG A 80 -5.18 -10.59 -8.29
N TYR A 81 -6.42 -10.13 -8.31
CA TYR A 81 -6.73 -8.74 -8.02
C TYR A 81 -6.71 -8.52 -6.51
N LEU A 82 -5.88 -7.58 -6.07
CA LEU A 82 -5.86 -7.07 -4.71
C LEU A 82 -6.61 -5.74 -4.67
N GLN A 83 -7.57 -5.63 -3.76
CA GLN A 83 -8.13 -4.35 -3.36
C GLN A 83 -7.26 -3.77 -2.26
N VAL A 84 -6.77 -2.55 -2.47
CA VAL A 84 -5.90 -1.81 -1.55
C VAL A 84 -6.65 -0.57 -1.08
N PHE A 85 -6.72 -0.37 0.23
CA PHE A 85 -7.35 0.80 0.82
C PHE A 85 -6.66 1.23 2.12
N GLY A 86 -6.60 2.54 2.34
CA GLY A 86 -6.24 3.10 3.64
C GLY A 86 -6.17 4.62 3.60
N SER A 87 -5.91 5.21 4.76
CA SER A 87 -5.81 6.66 4.92
C SER A 87 -4.83 7.03 6.01
N TRP A 88 -4.26 8.22 5.92
CA TRP A 88 -3.43 8.80 6.97
C TRP A 88 -3.50 10.32 6.96
N ILE A 89 -2.98 10.92 8.03
CA ILE A 89 -2.73 12.35 8.12
C ILE A 89 -1.33 12.64 7.60
N THR A 90 -1.21 13.54 6.63
CA THR A 90 0.07 14.06 6.16
C THR A 90 0.60 15.14 7.10
N ALA A 91 1.92 15.30 7.13
CA ALA A 91 2.56 16.49 7.70
C ALA A 91 2.03 17.77 7.04
#